data_AF-X1SSI9-F1
#
_entry.id   AF-X1SSI9-F1
#
_cell.length_a   1.000
_cell.length_b   1.000
_cell.length_c   1.000
_cell.angle_alpha   90.00
_cell.angle_beta   90.00
_cell.angle_gamma   90.00
#
_symmetry.space_group_name_H-M   'P 1'
#
loop_
_entity.id
_entity.type
_entity.pdbx_description
1 polymer ?
#
loop_
_entity_poly.entity_id
_entity_poly.type
_entity_poly.pdbx_seq_one_letter_code
_entity_poly.pdbx_strand_id
1 'polypeptide(L)'
;MIACECDFYMNIFDDFLLSKNDENQKIMWKMSTIIDLMKITDGQDDNGLMENALRMIMLLFNHYIITPCELERNYFVNAQFDEKEELITILKEEFIQSL
;
A
#
# COMPACT_ATOMS: atom_id res chain seq x y z
N MET A 1 -1.15 -9.91 -15.27
CA MET A 1 -1.60 -11.24 -14.81
C MET A 1 -1.77 -11.13 -13.31
N ILE A 2 -3.01 -11.12 -12.81
CA ILE A 2 -3.27 -11.10 -11.36
C ILE A 2 -2.87 -12.49 -10.86
N ALA A 3 -1.80 -12.57 -10.07
CA ALA A 3 -1.41 -13.81 -9.42
C ALA A 3 -2.22 -13.89 -8.11
N CYS A 4 -3.25 -14.73 -8.00
CA CYS A 4 -4.05 -14.89 -6.76
C CYS A 4 -4.91 -13.66 -6.31
N GLU A 5 -6.08 -13.96 -5.74
CA GLU A 5 -6.99 -12.99 -5.10
C GLU A 5 -6.30 -12.17 -3.99
N CYS A 6 -5.36 -12.77 -3.27
CA CYS A 6 -4.57 -12.06 -2.26
C CYS A 6 -3.76 -10.92 -2.87
N ASP A 7 -3.04 -11.14 -3.98
CA ASP A 7 -2.22 -10.07 -4.57
C ASP A 7 -3.10 -8.95 -5.10
N PHE A 8 -4.31 -9.27 -5.57
CA PHE A 8 -5.29 -8.26 -5.95
C PHE A 8 -5.67 -7.33 -4.79
N TYR A 9 -6.00 -7.88 -3.62
CA TYR A 9 -6.29 -7.08 -2.44
C TYR A 9 -5.08 -6.35 -1.88
N MET A 10 -3.89 -6.97 -1.93
CA MET A 10 -2.66 -6.33 -1.49
C MET A 10 -2.32 -5.12 -2.37
N ASN A 11 -2.54 -5.20 -3.68
CA ASN A 11 -2.36 -4.04 -4.56
C ASN A 11 -3.30 -2.88 -4.20
N ILE A 12 -4.57 -3.15 -3.89
CA ILE A 12 -5.51 -2.12 -3.42
C ILE A 12 -5.01 -1.47 -2.13
N PHE A 13 -4.46 -2.26 -1.22
CA PHE A 13 -3.89 -1.76 0.03
C PHE A 13 -2.62 -0.93 -0.19
N ASP A 14 -1.68 -1.42 -1.00
CA ASP A 14 -0.43 -0.72 -1.29
C ASP A 14 -0.71 0.62 -1.97
N ASP A 15 -1.65 0.66 -2.91
CA ASP A 15 -2.12 1.90 -3.54
C ASP A 15 -2.73 2.87 -2.52
N PHE A 16 -3.49 2.36 -1.54
CA PHE A 16 -4.06 3.20 -0.48
C PHE A 16 -2.97 3.87 0.36
N LEU A 17 -1.86 3.18 0.63
CA LEU A 17 -0.78 3.73 1.44
C LEU A 17 -0.12 4.96 0.80
N LEU A 18 -0.19 5.09 -0.54
CA LEU A 18 0.30 6.26 -1.28
C LEU A 18 -0.48 7.55 -0.94
N SER A 19 -1.68 7.43 -0.37
CA SER A 19 -2.45 8.58 0.12
C SER A 19 -1.80 9.28 1.32
N LYS A 20 -0.88 8.60 2.04
CA LYS A 20 -0.13 9.15 3.17
C LYS A 20 -0.98 9.83 4.26
N ASN A 21 -2.20 9.33 4.49
CA ASN A 21 -3.20 9.93 5.38
C ASN A 21 -3.69 11.33 4.98
N ASP A 22 -3.34 11.84 3.79
CA ASP A 22 -3.94 13.06 3.29
C ASP A 22 -5.39 12.81 2.85
N GLU A 23 -6.32 13.61 3.38
CA GLU A 23 -7.75 13.43 3.16
C GLU A 23 -8.15 13.60 1.69
N ASN A 24 -7.56 14.58 1.00
CA ASN A 24 -7.85 14.81 -0.41
C ASN A 24 -7.30 13.66 -1.26
N GLN A 25 -6.10 13.16 -0.95
CA GLN A 25 -5.54 11.98 -1.61
C GLN A 25 -6.38 10.73 -1.35
N LYS A 26 -6.90 10.54 -0.13
CA LYS A 26 -7.81 9.43 0.18
C LYS A 26 -9.10 9.50 -0.63
N ILE A 27 -9.68 10.69 -0.79
CA ILE A 27 -10.88 10.88 -1.61
C ILE A 27 -10.58 10.56 -3.08
N MET A 28 -9.47 11.08 -3.60
CA MET A 28 -9.04 10.82 -4.99
C MET A 28 -8.78 9.33 -5.22
N TRP A 29 -8.02 8.69 -4.35
CA TRP A 29 -7.76 7.26 -4.36
C TRP A 29 -9.06 6.44 -4.38
N LYS A 30 -9.99 6.72 -3.47
CA LYS A 30 -11.27 5.99 -3.40
C LYS A 30 -12.00 6.05 -4.75
N MET A 31 -12.10 7.25 -5.33
CA MET A 31 -12.82 7.44 -6.58
C MET A 31 -12.11 6.76 -7.76
N SER A 32 -10.79 6.88 -7.88
CA SER A 32 -10.02 6.22 -8.96
C SER A 32 -10.08 4.71 -8.85
N THR A 33 -9.88 4.15 -7.66
CA THR A 33 -9.84 2.69 -7.45
C THR A 33 -11.20 2.06 -7.70
N ILE A 34 -12.31 2.70 -7.34
CA ILE A 34 -13.66 2.22 -7.69
C ILE A 34 -13.88 2.23 -9.21
N ILE A 35 -13.46 3.29 -9.90
CA ILE A 35 -13.57 3.38 -11.35
C ILE A 35 -12.75 2.27 -12.02
N ASP A 36 -11.53 2.02 -11.55
CA ASP A 36 -10.66 0.99 -12.12
C ASP A 36 -11.19 -0.42 -11.82
N LEU A 37 -11.75 -0.64 -10.63
CA LEU A 37 -12.45 -1.88 -10.29
C LEU A 37 -13.60 -2.17 -11.25
N MET A 38 -14.40 -1.14 -11.60
CA MET A 38 -15.50 -1.29 -12.57
C MET A 38 -15.03 -1.61 -13.99
N LYS A 39 -13.83 -1.15 -14.39
CA LYS A 39 -13.27 -1.46 -15.71
C LYS A 39 -12.78 -2.90 -15.82
N ILE A 40 -12.28 -3.46 -14.72
CA ILE A 40 -11.73 -4.82 -14.69
C ILE A 40 -12.84 -5.86 -14.82
N THR A 41 -14.03 -5.58 -14.31
CA THR A 41 -15.06 -6.61 -14.12
C THR A 41 -15.99 -6.82 -15.31
N ASP A 42 -16.02 -5.96 -16.33
CA ASP A 42 -16.94 -6.04 -17.49
C ASP A 42 -18.41 -6.38 -17.11
N GLY A 43 -18.80 -6.05 -15.86
CA GLY A 43 -20.10 -6.37 -15.27
C GLY A 43 -20.28 -7.77 -14.67
N GLN A 44 -19.26 -8.62 -14.61
CA GLN A 44 -19.30 -9.94 -13.93
C GLN A 44 -18.48 -9.93 -12.64
N ASP A 45 -19.14 -10.30 -11.54
CA ASP A 45 -18.48 -10.52 -10.24
C ASP A 45 -17.99 -11.96 -10.14
N ASP A 46 -16.67 -12.15 -10.18
CA ASP A 46 -16.06 -13.46 -10.01
C ASP A 46 -16.06 -13.83 -8.53
N ASN A 47 -17.02 -14.69 -8.12
CA ASN A 47 -17.08 -15.27 -6.78
C ASN A 47 -17.08 -14.27 -5.60
N GLY A 48 -17.61 -13.05 -5.79
CA GLY A 48 -17.63 -12.02 -4.74
C GLY A 48 -16.35 -11.20 -4.62
N LEU A 49 -15.37 -11.42 -5.52
CA LEU A 49 -14.09 -10.70 -5.55
C LEU A 49 -14.32 -9.17 -5.59
N MET A 50 -15.29 -8.72 -6.40
CA MET A 50 -15.61 -7.30 -6.57
C MET A 50 -16.30 -6.74 -5.33
N GLU A 51 -17.28 -7.45 -4.77
CA GLU A 51 -17.98 -7.02 -3.58
C GLU A 51 -17.01 -6.87 -2.40
N ASN A 52 -16.12 -7.83 -2.22
CA ASN A 52 -15.09 -7.81 -1.20
C ASN A 52 -14.08 -6.68 -1.42
N ALA A 53 -13.70 -6.39 -2.67
CA ALA A 53 -12.85 -5.25 -2.99
C ALA A 53 -13.51 -3.91 -2.63
N LEU A 54 -14.78 -3.73 -2.97
CA LEU A 54 -15.55 -2.54 -2.60
C LEU A 54 -15.65 -2.38 -1.08
N ARG A 55 -15.92 -3.47 -0.35
CA ARG A 55 -15.94 -3.48 1.12
C ARG A 55 -14.58 -3.05 1.69
N MET A 56 -13.49 -3.59 1.16
CA MET A 56 -12.14 -3.23 1.57
C MET A 56 -11.85 -1.74 1.31
N ILE A 57 -12.16 -1.23 0.12
CA ILE A 57 -11.98 0.19 -0.23
C ILE A 57 -12.73 1.10 0.76
N MET A 58 -13.99 0.76 1.06
CA MET A 58 -14.82 1.55 1.99
C MET A 58 -14.30 1.50 3.43
N LEU A 59 -13.84 0.33 3.89
CA LEU A 59 -13.26 0.18 5.23
C LEU A 59 -11.95 0.97 5.37
N LEU A 60 -11.07 0.89 4.37
CA LEU A 60 -9.81 1.64 4.34
C LEU A 60 -10.07 3.15 4.38
N PHE A 61 -10.97 3.63 3.52
CA PHE A 61 -11.32 5.04 3.47
C PHE A 61 -11.92 5.58 4.78
N ASN A 62 -12.90 4.87 5.36
CA ASN A 62 -13.66 5.38 6.50
C ASN A 62 -12.95 5.22 7.85
N HIS A 63 -12.11 4.21 7.99
CA HIS A 63 -11.66 3.75 9.31
C HIS A 63 -10.16 3.58 9.44
N TYR A 64 -9.41 3.50 8.33
CA TYR A 64 -7.99 3.21 8.40
C TYR A 64 -7.13 4.47 8.51
N ILE A 65 -6.28 4.47 9.53
CA ILE A 65 -5.24 5.47 9.74
C ILE A 65 -3.91 4.76 9.53
N ILE A 66 -3.20 5.16 8.47
CA ILE A 66 -1.90 4.57 8.13
C ILE A 66 -0.92 4.90 9.26
N THR A 67 -0.28 3.89 9.83
CA THR A 67 0.68 4.07 10.90
C THR A 67 2.04 4.54 10.36
N PRO A 68 2.90 5.16 11.19
CA PRO A 68 4.22 5.59 10.74
C PRO A 68 5.08 4.47 10.13
N CYS A 69 5.05 3.25 10.69
CA CYS A 69 5.82 2.12 10.17
C CYS A 69 5.33 1.63 8.79
N GLU A 70 4.05 1.81 8.48
CA GLU A 70 3.49 1.47 7.17
C GLU A 70 3.85 2.51 6.10
N LEU A 71 3.97 3.78 6.49
CA LEU A 71 4.51 4.83 5.63
C LEU A 71 5.98 4.58 5.29
N GLU A 72 6.77 4.20 6.31
CA GLU A 72 8.20 3.90 6.16
C GLU A 72 8.45 2.70 5.25
N ARG A 73 7.60 1.66 5.30
CA ARG A 73 7.70 0.51 4.38
C ARG A 73 7.71 0.92 2.90
N ASN A 74 6.92 1.93 2.54
CA ASN A 74 6.90 2.46 1.16
C ASN A 74 8.12 3.31 0.80
N TYR A 75 8.81 3.89 1.79
CA TYR A 75 10.10 4.52 1.57
C TYR A 75 11.18 3.47 1.32
N PHE A 76 11.22 2.39 2.10
CA PHE A 76 12.25 1.34 1.95
C PHE A 76 12.12 0.49 0.67
N VAL A 77 10.92 0.35 0.10
CA VAL A 77 10.73 -0.32 -1.21
C VAL A 77 11.21 0.56 -2.37
N ASN A 78 11.23 1.89 -2.20
CA ASN A 78 11.69 2.85 -3.20
C ASN A 78 13.11 3.38 -2.97
N ALA A 79 13.72 3.07 -1.83
CA ALA A 79 15.12 3.39 -1.57
C ALA A 79 16.00 2.62 -2.55
N GLN A 80 16.78 3.34 -3.38
CA GLN A 80 17.85 2.72 -4.14
C GLN A 80 18.75 1.95 -3.16
N PHE A 81 19.22 0.79 -3.59
CA PHE A 81 19.99 -0.19 -2.81
C PHE A 81 21.18 0.40 -2.01
N ASP A 82 21.62 1.62 -2.33
CA ASP A 82 22.66 2.40 -1.63
C ASP A 82 22.29 2.83 -0.21
N GLU A 83 21.04 3.25 0.06
CA GLU A 83 20.69 3.78 1.40
C GLU A 83 20.73 2.69 2.49
N LYS A 84 20.52 1.42 2.10
CA LYS A 84 20.64 0.28 3.02
C LYS A 84 22.09 0.05 3.46
N GLU A 85 23.06 0.17 2.55
CA GLU A 85 24.49 0.03 2.87
C GLU A 85 24.98 1.22 3.72
N GLU A 86 24.50 2.43 3.44
CA GLU A 86 24.77 3.61 4.26
C GLU A 86 24.21 3.45 5.68
N LEU A 87 22.96 2.98 5.82
CA LEU A 87 22.34 2.72 7.12
C LEU A 87 23.05 1.61 7.90
N ILE A 88 23.45 0.52 7.23
CA ILE A 88 24.25 -0.55 7.85
C ILE A 88 25.59 0.00 8.33
N THR A 89 26.21 0.91 7.58
CA THR A 89 27.48 1.54 7.94
C THR A 89 27.32 2.39 9.21
N ILE A 90 26.30 3.26 9.27
CA ILE A 90 26.00 4.08 10.45
C ILE A 90 25.73 3.21 11.68
N LEU A 91 24.93 2.15 11.53
CA LEU A 91 24.63 1.23 12.62
C LEU A 91 25.88 0.45 13.09
N LYS A 92 26.80 0.10 12.19
CA LYS A 92 28.07 -0.52 12.58
C LYS A 92 28.97 0.46 13.34
N GLU A 93 29.04 1.72 12.92
CA GLU A 93 29.82 2.74 13.61
C GLU A 93 29.30 3.00 15.03
N GLU A 94 27.99 3.13 15.19
CA GLU A 94 27.36 3.41 16.49
C GLU A 94 27.41 2.22 17.47
N PHE A 95 27.26 0.99 16.98
CA PHE A 95 27.10 -0.18 17.85
C PHE A 95 28.31 -1.11 17.92
N ILE A 96 29.17 -1.15 16.88
CA ILE A 96 30.31 -2.09 16.82
C ILE A 96 31.63 -1.45 17.26
N GLN A 97 31.77 -0.11 17.29
CA GLN A 97 32.98 0.55 17.82
C GLN A 97 33.08 0.57 19.36
N SER A 98 32.16 -0.08 20.09
CA SER A 98 32.20 -0.18 21.56
C SER A 98 32.99 -1.39 22.11
N LEU A 99 33.93 -1.93 21.32
CA LEU A 99 34.83 -3.04 21.70
C LEU A 99 36.31 -2.64 21.61
#